data_AF-A0A822J4K4-F1
#
_entry.id   AF-A0A822J4K4-F1
#
_cell.length_a   1.000
_cell.length_b   1.000
_cell.length_c   1.000
_cell.angle_alpha   90.00
_cell.angle_beta   90.00
_cell.angle_gamma   90.00
#
_symmetry.space_group_name_H-M   'P 1'
#
loop_
_entity.id
_entity.type
_entity.pdbx_description
1 polymer ?
#
loop_
_entity_poly.entity_id
_entity_poly.type
_entity_poly.pdbx_seq_one_letter_code
_entity_poly.pdbx_strand_id
1 'polypeptide(L)' 'MISEKDKEIIIEYSKKYKVSYVILFGSSTKNDRESNDIDIGVKGIEPGLFFDFYAELYKICQNLWISSTCPGNHYSASL' A
#
# COMPACT_ATOMS: atom_id res chain seq x y z
N MET A 1 -11.17 -6.43 -7.65
CA MET A 1 -11.25 -6.31 -6.17
C MET A 1 -10.00 -6.97 -5.59
N ILE A 2 -9.37 -6.39 -4.57
CA ILE A 2 -8.16 -6.97 -3.95
C ILE A 2 -8.43 -8.38 -3.38
N SER A 3 -7.45 -9.29 -3.48
CA SER A 3 -7.56 -10.62 -2.89
C SER A 3 -7.51 -10.57 -1.36
N GLU A 4 -8.15 -11.53 -0.68
CA GLU A 4 -8.04 -11.59 0.79
C GLU A 4 -6.60 -11.85 1.26
N LYS A 5 -5.81 -12.59 0.47
CA LYS A 5 -4.39 -12.83 0.75
C LYS A 5 -3.60 -11.51 0.75
N ASP A 6 -3.75 -10.68 -0.28
CA ASP A 6 -3.03 -9.40 -0.35
C ASP A 6 -3.48 -8.43 0.74
N LYS A 7 -4.78 -8.44 1.06
CA LYS A 7 -5.33 -7.65 2.16
C LYS A 7 -4.74 -8.06 3.52
N GLU A 8 -4.61 -9.36 3.78
CA GLU A 8 -3.97 -9.86 5.00
C GLU A 8 -2.50 -9.42 5.10
N ILE A 9 -1.75 -9.55 4.01
CA ILE A 9 -0.36 -9.09 3.91
C ILE A 9 -0.26 -7.58 4.18
N ILE A 10 -1.08 -6.77 3.51
CA ILE A 10 -1.09 -5.31 3.70
C ILE A 10 -1.37 -4.95 5.16
N ILE A 11 -2.32 -5.63 5.82
CA ILE A 11 -2.63 -5.42 7.23
C ILE A 11 -1.46 -5.82 8.14
N GLU A 12 -0.82 -6.96 7.88
CA GLU A 12 0.32 -7.44 8.66
C GLU A 12 1.48 -6.45 8.62
N TYR A 13 1.89 -6.03 7.43
CA TYR A 13 3.00 -5.09 7.25
C TYR A 13 2.63 -3.70 7.75
N SER A 14 1.37 -3.28 7.62
CA SER A 14 0.92 -2.01 8.20
C SER A 14 1.09 -1.98 9.72
N LYS A 15 0.84 -3.11 10.40
CA LYS A 15 1.12 -3.25 11.84
C LYS A 15 2.62 -3.23 12.13
N LYS A 16 3.43 -3.97 11.36
CA LYS A 16 4.91 -4.02 11.49
C LYS A 16 5.52 -2.62 11.43
N TYR A 17 5.06 -1.78 10.50
CA TYR A 17 5.55 -0.42 10.27
C TYR A 17 4.79 0.68 11.03
N LYS A 18 3.85 0.29 11.91
CA LYS A 18 3.01 1.21 12.72
C LYS A 18 2.26 2.25 11.86
N VAL A 19 1.88 1.86 10.65
CA VAL A 19 0.98 2.63 9.79
C VAL A 19 -0.35 2.79 10.53
N SER A 20 -0.80 4.02 10.69
CA SER A 20 -2.03 4.32 11.44
C SER A 20 -3.29 4.18 10.61
N TYR A 21 -3.17 4.33 9.30
CA TYR A 21 -4.31 4.23 8.39
C TYR A 21 -3.88 3.77 6.99
N VAL A 22 -4.69 2.89 6.40
CA VAL A 22 -4.55 2.39 5.03
C VAL A 22 -5.87 2.59 4.31
N ILE A 23 -5.82 3.14 3.10
CA ILE A 23 -6.97 3.31 2.21
C ILE A 23 -6.71 2.52 0.94
N LEU A 24 -7.65 1.68 0.53
CA LEU A 24 -7.68 1.11 -0.81
C LEU A 24 -8.42 2.08 -1.74
N PHE A 25 -7.84 2.40 -2.90
CA PHE A 25 -8.49 3.25 -3.90
C PHE A 25 -8.21 2.72 -5.31
N GLY A 26 -8.50 3.52 -6.34
CA GLY A 26 -8.12 3.20 -7.72
C GLY A 26 -8.97 2.09 -8.34
N SER A 27 -8.41 1.38 -9.33
CA SER A 27 -9.14 0.29 -10.01
C SER A 27 -9.36 -0.92 -9.11
N SER A 28 -8.56 -1.07 -8.06
CA SER A 28 -8.59 -2.20 -7.13
C SER A 28 -9.88 -2.25 -6.30
N THR A 29 -10.67 -1.17 -6.24
CA THR A 29 -11.97 -1.14 -5.54
C THR A 29 -13.13 -1.71 -6.36
N LYS A 30 -12.96 -1.93 -7.67
CA LYS A 30 -14.04 -2.40 -8.55
C LYS A 30 -14.01 -3.92 -8.73
N ASN A 31 -15.19 -4.51 -8.93
CA ASN A 31 -15.37 -5.97 -9.05
C ASN A 31 -15.46 -6.44 -10.52
N ASP A 32 -15.34 -5.52 -11.48
CA ASP A 32 -15.62 -5.72 -12.90
C ASP A 32 -14.37 -5.94 -13.77
N ARG A 33 -13.17 -5.82 -13.18
CA ARG A 33 -11.89 -6.04 -13.86
C ARG A 33 -10.94 -6.81 -12.94
N GLU A 34 -10.17 -7.73 -13.52
CA GLU A 34 -8.89 -8.14 -12.94
C GLU A 34 -8.03 -6.87 -12.86
N SER A 35 -7.99 -6.26 -11.67
CA SER A 35 -7.10 -5.13 -11.40
C SER A 35 -5.71 -5.73 -11.28
N ASN A 36 -4.86 -5.47 -12.28
CA ASN A 36 -3.48 -5.95 -12.26
C ASN A 36 -2.65 -5.28 -11.16
N ASP A 37 -3.05 -4.09 -10.74
CA ASP A 37 -2.32 -3.28 -9.77
C ASP A 37 -3.18 -3.02 -8.51
N ILE A 38 -2.53 -2.95 -7.35
CA ILE A 38 -3.14 -2.63 -6.05
C ILE A 38 -2.78 -1.19 -5.67
N ASP A 39 -3.77 -0.30 -5.58
CA ASP A 39 -3.56 1.09 -5.18
C ASP A 39 -3.88 1.31 -3.69
N ILE A 40 -2.86 1.64 -2.89
CA ILE A 40 -3.04 1.98 -1.47
C ILE A 40 -2.47 3.34 -1.07
N GLY A 41 -3.14 3.97 -0.12
CA GLY A 41 -2.73 5.20 0.53
C GLY A 41 -2.44 4.91 1.98
N VAL A 42 -1.27 5.34 2.48
CA VAL A 42 -0.86 5.09 3.87
C VAL A 42 -0.56 6.39 4.63
N LYS A 43 -0.98 6.42 5.90
CA LYS A 43 -0.72 7.53 6.83
C LYS A 43 -0.06 7.02 8.10
N GLY A 44 0.77 7.86 8.70
CA GLY A 44 1.42 7.57 10.00
C GLY A 44 2.66 6.70 9.89
N ILE A 45 3.11 6.38 8.67
CA ILE A 45 4.41 5.77 8.46
C ILE A 45 5.53 6.78 8.77
N GLU A 46 6.58 6.31 9.42
CA GLU A 46 7.80 7.09 9.58
C GLU A 46 8.41 7.37 8.19
N PRO A 47 8.72 8.63 7.83
CA PRO A 47 9.19 8.97 6.48
C PRO A 47 10.41 8.16 6.02
N GLY A 48 11.34 7.86 6.92
CA GLY A 48 12.54 7.07 6.63
C GLY A 48 12.26 5.60 6.31
N LEU A 49 11.10 5.08 6.70
CA LEU A 49 10.70 3.68 6.52
C LEU A 49 9.75 3.47 5.34
N PHE A 50 9.34 4.54 4.65
CA PHE A 50 8.36 4.45 3.56
C PHE A 50 8.80 3.48 2.45
N PHE A 51 10.06 3.58 2.02
CA PHE A 51 10.57 2.71 0.95
C PHE A 51 10.82 1.28 1.41
N ASP A 52 11.15 1.05 2.68
CA ASP A 52 11.26 -0.30 3.25
C ASP A 52 9.89 -0.99 3.27
N PHE A 53 8.87 -0.27 3.76
CA PHE A 53 7.48 -0.75 3.74
C PHE A 53 7.00 -1.08 2.33
N TYR A 54 7.26 -0.18 1.37
CA TYR A 54 6.92 -0.40 -0.03
C TYR A 54 7.63 -1.62 -0.61
N ALA A 55 8.95 -1.73 -0.43
CA ALA A 55 9.76 -2.81 -1.01
C ALA A 55 9.36 -4.18 -0.47
N GLU A 56 9.01 -4.27 0.82
CA GLU A 56 8.56 -5.52 1.41
C GLU A 56 7.17 -5.94 0.91
N LEU A 57 6.22 -5.01 0.81
CA LEU A 57 4.91 -5.31 0.22
C LEU A 57 5.02 -5.71 -1.26
N TYR A 58 5.84 -5.00 -2.03
CA TYR A 58 6.03 -5.26 -3.46
C TYR A 58 6.55 -6.68 -3.73
N LYS A 59 7.50 -7.17 -2.92
CA LYS A 59 8.04 -8.54 -3.03
C LYS A 59 6.97 -9.62 -2.95
N ILE A 60 5.84 -9.34 -2.30
CA ILE A 60 4.83 -10.34 -1.96
C ILE A 60 3.58 -10.18 -2.83
N CYS A 61 3.09 -8.95 -2.99
CA CYS A 61 1.84 -8.67 -3.72
C CYS A 61 2.01 -8.61 -5.24
N GLN A 62 3.21 -8.26 -5.76
CA GLN A 62 3.45 -7.87 -7.17
C GLN A 62 2.52 -6.70 -7.63
N ASN A 63 3.00 -5.80 -8.50
CA ASN A 63 2.22 -4.69 -9.06
C ASN A 63 1.52 -3.76 -8.02
N LEU A 64 2.29 -3.17 -7.09
CA LEU A 64 1.76 -2.30 -6.04
C LEU A 64 1.99 -0.81 -6.36
N TRP A 65 0.94 0.00 -6.29
CA TRP A 65 1.02 1.46 -6.23
C TRP A 65 0.78 1.95 -4.80
N ILE A 66 1.71 2.74 -4.27
CA ILE A 66 1.57 3.29 -2.93
C ILE A 66 1.78 4.81 -2.91
N SER A 67 0.89 5.48 -2.17
CA SER A 67 1.03 6.90 -1.84
C SER A 67 1.06 7.09 -0.32
N SER A 68 1.84 8.04 0.16
CA SER A 68 1.80 8.50 1.55
C SER A 68 1.85 10.01 1.65
N THR A 69 1.07 10.53 2.59
CA THR A 69 1.13 11.93 3.02
C THR A 69 1.73 11.97 4.43
N CYS A 70 2.97 12.43 4.52
CA CYS A 70 3.61 12.75 5.79
C CYS A 70 3.49 14.27 6.02
N PRO A 71 3.45 14.76 7.27
CA PRO A 71 3.50 16.20 7.53
C PRO A 71 4.71 16.83 6.82
N GLY A 72 4.46 17.72 5.86
CA GLY A 72 5.50 18.41 5.10
C GLY A 72 6.02 17.71 3.83
N ASN A 73 5.71 16.43 3.59
CA ASN A 73 6.21 15.66 2.43
C ASN A 73 5.12 14.77 1.79
N HIS A 74 5.16 14.63 0.46
CA HIS A 74 4.36 13.66 -0.29
C HIS A 74 5.29 12.60 -0.89
N TYR A 75 5.02 11.33 -0.60
CA TYR A 75 5.76 10.20 -1.15
C TYR A 75 4.83 9.38 -2.05
N SER A 76 5.30 9.00 -3.23
CA SER A 76 4.61 8.07 -4.14
C SER A 76 5.62 7.13 -4.77
N ALA A 77 5.30 5.85 -4.83
CA ALA A 77 6.12 4.84 -5.48
C ALA A 77 5.26 3.91 -6.34
N SER A 78 5.80 3.60 -7.52
CA SER A 78 5.22 2.70 -8.52
C SER A 78 6.37 1.99 -9.23
N LEU A 79 6.24 0.69 -9.47
CA LEU A 79 7.15 -0.08 -10.33
C LEU A 79 6.31 -0.97 -11.24
#